data_AF-A0A7U9ERW7-F1
#
_entry.id   AF-A0A7U9ERW7-F1
#
_cell.length_a   1.000
_cell.length_b   1.000
_cell.length_c   1.000
_cell.angle_alpha   90.00
_cell.angle_beta   90.00
_cell.angle_gamma   90.00
#
_symmetry.space_group_name_H-M   'P 1'
#
loop_
_entity.id
_entity.type
_entity.pdbx_description
1 polymer ?
#
loop_
_entity_poly.entity_id
_entity_poly.type
_entity_poly.pdbx_seq_one_letter_code
_entity_poly.pdbx_strand_id
1 'polypeptide(L)'
;MAASIELFEQNGFSETSIQDIVDALGVTKGTFYYYFTSKEELLMDIHLRYIEGLLDEEERIISDKRRPLREKLYDIIFMLIHNVERQGREARIFFVK
;
A
#
# COMPACT_ATOMS: atom_id res chain seq x y z
N MET A 1 -3.71 9.62 -1.68
CA MET A 1 -3.47 8.17 -1.52
C MET A 1 -4.69 7.34 -1.90
N ALA A 2 -5.74 7.27 -1.08
CA ALA A 2 -6.87 6.35 -1.30
C ALA A 2 -7.50 6.44 -2.71
N ALA A 3 -7.84 7.64 -3.18
CA ALA A 3 -8.37 7.84 -4.53
C ALA A 3 -7.37 7.44 -5.65
N SER A 4 -6.07 7.64 -5.42
CA SER A 4 -5.02 7.22 -6.36
C SER A 4 -4.90 5.70 -6.44
N ILE A 5 -4.97 5.01 -5.30
CA ILE A 5 -5.00 3.54 -5.21
C ILE A 5 -6.20 2.99 -5.98
N GLU A 6 -7.37 3.60 -5.80
CA GLU A 6 -8.59 3.20 -6.50
C GLU A 6 -8.47 3.38 -8.02
N LEU A 7 -7.93 4.51 -8.48
CA LEU A 7 -7.68 4.73 -9.91
C LEU A 7 -6.69 3.73 -10.48
N PHE A 8 -5.59 3.45 -9.77
CA PHE A 8 -4.59 2.47 -10.21
C PHE A 8 -5.16 1.06 -10.31
N GLU A 9 -6.08 0.68 -9.42
CA GLU A 9 -6.76 -0.61 -9.52
C GLU A 9 -7.80 -0.68 -10.65
N GLN A 10 -8.58 0.39 -10.84
CA GLN A 10 -9.67 0.40 -11.82
C GLN A 10 -9.14 0.47 -13.25
N ASN A 11 -8.12 1.31 -13.47
CA ASN A 11 -7.63 1.63 -14.81
C ASN A 11 -6.26 0.99 -15.10
N GLY A 12 -5.56 0.52 -14.07
CA GLY A 12 -4.16 0.13 -14.18
C GLY A 12 -3.22 1.32 -13.93
N PHE A 13 -2.04 1.04 -13.36
CA PHE A 13 -1.05 2.08 -13.07
C PHE A 13 -0.64 2.83 -14.34
N SER A 14 -0.31 2.10 -15.42
CA SER A 14 0.18 2.69 -16.68
C SER A 14 -0.83 3.64 -17.32
N GLU A 15 -2.10 3.24 -17.36
CA GLU A 15 -3.19 4.01 -18.00
C GLU A 15 -3.70 5.17 -17.14
N THR A 16 -3.42 5.18 -15.84
CA THR A 16 -3.80 6.30 -14.98
C THR A 16 -2.81 7.46 -15.14
N SER A 17 -3.26 8.62 -15.59
CA SER A 17 -2.42 9.82 -15.68
C SER A 17 -2.42 10.64 -14.38
N ILE A 18 -1.45 11.53 -14.23
CA ILE A 18 -1.47 12.54 -13.14
C ILE A 18 -2.70 13.45 -13.27
N GLN A 19 -3.20 13.68 -14.49
CA GLN A 19 -4.41 14.48 -14.71
C GLN A 19 -5.63 13.78 -14.09
N ASP A 20 -5.81 12.48 -14.35
CA ASP A 20 -6.91 11.70 -13.78
C ASP A 20 -6.90 11.72 -12.25
N ILE A 21 -5.70 11.63 -11.66
CA ILE A 21 -5.52 11.68 -10.20
C ILE A 21 -5.95 13.03 -9.63
N VAL A 22 -5.49 14.14 -10.21
CA VAL A 22 -5.80 15.47 -9.66
C VAL A 22 -7.26 15.85 -9.90
N ASP A 23 -7.85 15.41 -11.00
CA ASP A 23 -9.28 15.61 -11.29
C ASP A 23 -10.16 14.83 -10.31
N ALA A 24 -9.84 13.57 -10.04
CA ALA A 24 -10.56 12.76 -9.04
C ALA A 24 -10.45 13.33 -7.62
N LEU A 25 -9.34 14.00 -7.31
CA LEU A 25 -9.09 14.62 -6.01
C LEU A 25 -9.63 16.07 -5.92
N GLY A 26 -10.05 16.69 -7.02
CA GLY A 26 -10.44 18.09 -7.07
C GLY A 26 -9.30 19.07 -6.75
N VAL A 27 -8.06 18.70 -7.10
CA VAL A 27 -6.85 19.51 -6.85
C VAL A 27 -6.13 19.85 -8.16
N THR A 28 -5.04 20.62 -8.08
CA THR A 28 -4.25 20.97 -9.26
C THR A 28 -3.04 20.06 -9.43
N LYS A 29 -2.43 20.02 -10.63
CA LYS A 29 -1.11 19.41 -10.82
C LYS A 29 -0.04 20.04 -9.94
N GLY A 30 -0.11 21.35 -9.69
CA GLY A 30 0.82 22.02 -8.77
C GLY A 30 0.74 21.44 -7.36
N THR A 31 -0.46 21.12 -6.89
CA THR A 31 -0.68 20.43 -5.61
C THR A 31 -0.10 19.02 -5.63
N PHE A 32 -0.27 18.27 -6.72
CA PHE A 32 0.37 16.95 -6.85
C PHE A 32 1.90 17.05 -6.76
N TYR A 33 2.50 17.92 -7.58
CA TYR A 33 3.95 18.08 -7.67
C TYR A 33 4.59 18.69 -6.41
N TYR A 34 3.79 19.28 -5.52
CA TYR A 34 4.25 19.67 -4.19
C TYR A 34 4.55 18.46 -3.29
N TYR A 35 3.78 17.36 -3.44
CA TYR A 35 3.95 16.15 -2.63
C TYR A 35 4.77 15.06 -3.32
N PHE A 36 4.65 14.93 -4.64
CA PHE A 36 5.28 13.86 -5.42
C PHE A 36 5.83 14.40 -6.73
N THR A 37 7.09 14.11 -7.02
CA THR A 37 7.77 14.42 -8.27
C THR A 37 7.25 13.59 -9.45
N SER A 38 6.68 12.41 -9.21
CA SER A 38 6.12 11.55 -10.25
C SER A 38 4.99 10.63 -9.75
N LYS A 39 4.33 9.95 -10.69
CA LYS A 39 3.33 8.92 -10.40
C LYS A 39 3.98 7.67 -9.78
N GLU A 40 5.21 7.37 -10.18
CA GLU A 40 6.04 6.29 -9.67
C GLU A 40 6.46 6.54 -8.22
N GLU A 41 6.79 7.80 -7.85
CA GLU A 41 7.09 8.16 -6.46
C GLU A 41 5.84 8.02 -5.59
N LEU A 42 4.68 8.49 -6.05
CA LEU A 42 3.41 8.26 -5.36
C LEU A 42 3.15 6.76 -5.14
N LEU A 43 3.38 5.93 -6.18
CA LEU A 43 3.23 4.49 -6.07
C LEU A 43 4.19 3.90 -5.03
N MET A 44 5.47 4.27 -5.09
CA MET A 44 6.48 3.84 -4.12
C MET A 44 6.07 4.17 -2.69
N ASP A 45 5.57 5.39 -2.45
CA ASP A 45 5.15 5.82 -1.13
C ASP A 45 3.92 5.06 -0.61
N ILE A 46 2.96 4.72 -1.50
CA ILE A 46 1.85 3.81 -1.16
C ILE A 46 2.39 2.45 -0.69
N HIS A 47 3.39 1.89 -1.38
CA HIS A 47 3.96 0.60 -1.02
C HIS A 47 4.77 0.62 0.27
N LEU A 48 5.58 1.66 0.46
CA LEU A 48 6.37 1.80 1.70
C LEU A 48 5.45 1.84 2.91
N ARG A 49 4.35 2.59 2.87
CA ARG A 49 3.36 2.62 3.96
C ARG A 49 2.72 1.25 4.22
N TYR A 50 2.43 0.49 3.17
CA TYR A 50 1.90 -0.86 3.32
C TYR A 50 2.93 -1.79 4.00
N ILE A 51 4.20 -1.74 3.58
CA ILE A 51 5.28 -2.54 4.16
C ILE A 51 5.54 -2.13 5.62
N GLU A 52 5.58 -0.84 5.92
CA GLU A 52 5.72 -0.33 7.29
C GLU A 52 4.61 -0.85 8.19
N GLY A 53 3.36 -0.88 7.71
CA GLY A 53 2.25 -1.47 8.45
C GLY A 53 2.40 -2.97 8.73
N LEU A 54 2.97 -3.74 7.79
CA LEU A 54 3.27 -5.15 7.98
C LEU A 54 4.37 -5.36 9.03
N LEU A 55 5.45 -4.59 8.94
CA LEU A 55 6.58 -4.66 9.86
C LEU A 55 6.17 -4.29 11.29
N ASP A 56 5.33 -3.26 11.44
CA ASP A 56 4.80 -2.84 12.74
C ASP A 56 3.95 -3.93 13.41
N GLU A 57 3.16 -4.68 12.63
CA GLU A 57 2.37 -5.79 13.16
C GLU A 57 3.23 -7.02 13.45
N GLU A 58 4.21 -7.33 12.60
CA GLU A 58 5.19 -8.37 12.85
C GLU A 58 5.96 -8.11 14.15
N GLU A 59 6.44 -6.89 14.37
CA GLU A 59 7.16 -6.51 15.58
C GLU A 59 6.29 -6.67 16.84
N ARG A 60 4.98 -6.39 16.76
CA ARG A 60 4.05 -6.67 17.87
C ARG A 60 3.96 -8.15 18.20
N ILE A 61 3.93 -9.02 17.19
CA ILE A 61 3.89 -10.48 17.38
C ILE A 61 5.23 -10.97 17.95
N ILE A 62 6.36 -10.49 17.42
CA ILE A 62 7.70 -10.89 17.85
C ILE A 62 7.97 -10.43 19.29
N SER A 63 7.56 -9.22 19.66
CA SER A 63 7.82 -8.64 20.98
C SER A 63 6.98 -9.25 22.11
N ASP A 64 5.91 -10.00 21.81
CA ASP A 64 5.11 -10.69 22.84
C ASP A 64 5.88 -11.84 23.49
N LYS A 65 6.46 -11.60 24.67
CA LYS A 65 7.25 -12.61 25.42
C LYS A 65 6.41 -13.77 25.96
N ARG A 66 5.09 -13.67 25.96
CA ARG A 66 4.19 -14.71 26.52
C ARG A 66 3.89 -15.82 25.51
N ARG A 67 4.12 -15.56 24.22
CA ARG A 67 3.84 -16.52 23.14
C ARG A 67 5.06 -17.39 22.81
N PRO A 68 4.90 -18.72 22.72
CA PRO A 68 5.93 -19.61 22.17
C PRO A 68 6.30 -19.24 20.72
N LEU A 69 7.54 -19.52 20.32
CA LEU A 69 8.04 -19.24 18.97
C LEU A 69 7.17 -19.86 17.87
N ARG A 70 6.64 -21.07 18.10
CA ARG A 70 5.78 -21.76 17.15
C ARG A 70 4.47 -21.01 16.88
N GLU A 71 3.89 -20.41 17.91
CA GLU A 71 2.65 -19.62 17.79
C GLU A 71 2.94 -18.31 17.05
N LYS A 72 4.07 -17.64 17.36
CA LYS A 72 4.50 -16.45 16.61
C LYS A 72 4.65 -16.71 15.13
N LEU A 73 5.26 -17.83 14.75
CA LEU A 73 5.40 -18.19 13.34
C LEU A 73 4.03 -18.37 12.66
N TYR A 74 3.09 -19.04 13.34
CA TYR A 74 1.73 -19.19 12.84
C TYR A 74 1.03 -17.84 12.69
N ASP A 75 1.14 -16.98 13.70
CA ASP A 75 0.52 -15.65 13.71
C ASP A 75 1.08 -14.75 12.61
N ILE A 76 2.41 -14.76 12.38
CA ILE A 76 3.04 -13.99 11.30
C ILE A 76 2.55 -14.50 9.93
N ILE A 77 2.53 -15.82 9.70
CA ILE A 77 2.03 -16.39 8.44
C ILE A 77 0.55 -16.04 8.24
N PHE A 78 -0.26 -16.18 9.29
CA PHE A 78 -1.68 -15.82 9.26
C PHE A 78 -1.88 -14.33 8.96
N MET A 79 -1.12 -13.46 9.63
CA MET A 79 -1.12 -12.01 9.42
C MET A 79 -0.76 -11.66 7.98
N LEU A 80 0.28 -12.26 7.41
CA LEU A 80 0.69 -12.02 6.03
C LEU A 80 -0.40 -12.43 5.02
N ILE A 81 -0.97 -13.63 5.18
CA ILE A 81 -2.03 -14.13 4.30
C ILE A 81 -3.27 -13.22 4.39
N HIS A 82 -3.67 -12.84 5.60
CA HIS A 82 -4.87 -12.04 5.80
C HIS A 82 -4.69 -10.58 5.36
N ASN A 83 -3.47 -10.05 5.42
CA ASN A 83 -3.15 -8.74 4.84
C ASN A 83 -3.29 -8.73 3.32
N VAL A 84 -2.91 -9.81 2.63
CA VAL A 84 -3.14 -9.92 1.17
C VAL A 84 -4.63 -9.89 0.83
N GLU A 85 -5.49 -10.48 1.67
CA GLU A 85 -6.95 -10.42 1.46
C GLU A 85 -7.52 -9.03 1.72
N ARG A 86 -7.09 -8.36 2.80
CA ARG A 86 -7.70 -7.10 3.26
C ARG A 86 -7.08 -5.83 2.67
N GLN A 87 -5.77 -5.83 2.46
CA GLN A 87 -4.95 -4.72 1.97
C GLN A 87 -4.14 -5.12 0.73
N GLY A 88 -4.54 -6.21 0.06
CA GLY A 88 -3.92 -6.59 -1.19
C GLY A 88 -4.12 -5.55 -2.29
N ARG A 89 -5.01 -4.56 -2.13
CA ARG A 89 -5.24 -3.51 -3.13
C ARG A 89 -3.97 -2.71 -3.37
N GLU A 90 -3.35 -2.29 -2.27
CA GLU A 90 -2.09 -1.57 -2.23
C GLU A 90 -0.95 -2.42 -2.79
N ALA A 91 -0.89 -3.71 -2.45
CA ALA A 91 0.17 -4.61 -2.93
C ALA A 91 0.00 -5.04 -4.41
N ARG A 92 -1.24 -5.16 -4.90
CA ARG A 92 -1.55 -5.71 -6.24
C ARG A 92 -1.23 -4.75 -7.38
N ILE A 93 -1.11 -3.46 -7.13
CA ILE A 93 -0.87 -2.46 -8.20
C ILE A 93 0.41 -2.78 -9.00
N PHE A 94 1.42 -3.43 -8.40
CA PHE A 94 2.62 -3.90 -9.13
C PHE A 94 2.45 -5.21 -9.90
N PHE A 95 1.45 -6.02 -9.58
CA PHE A 95 1.26 -7.36 -10.14
C PHE A 95 0.19 -7.41 -11.24
N VAL A 96 -0.62 -6.37 -11.36
CA VAL A 96 -1.58 -6.23 -12.48
C VAL A 96 -0.85 -5.58 -13.65
N LYS A 97 -0.68 -6.35 -14.73
CA LYS A 97 -0.16 -5.88 -16.02
C LYS A 97 -1.13 -4.94 -16.71
#